data_AF-A0A3B8Q025-F1
#
_entry.id   AF-A0A3B8Q025-F1
#
_cell.length_a   1.000
_cell.length_b   1.000
_cell.length_c   1.000
_cell.angle_alpha   90.00
_cell.angle_beta   90.00
_cell.angle_gamma   90.00
#
_symmetry.space_group_name_H-M   'P 1'
#
loop_
_entity.id
_entity.type
_entity.pdbx_description
1 polymer ?
#
loop_
_entity_poly.entity_id
_entity_poly.type
_entity_poly.pdbx_seq_one_letter_code
_entity_poly.pdbx_strand_id
1 'polypeptide(L)'
;METDPARAVALYRQLLSEFAPGTSPWRNGAETRLQDLTSPAVSVTVPGTFVPGSEIVLYIRARNVISPVVTLRSVDLSKDLRLPASAETPDWKQYLATTGPIIQELTVALEPSGPHAWAQKQVVLPTPLPAGAYLVEVTGAGKSEREVLLVTDMAVVAQGSGNQVTAWVVEAATGKPLGEVPVRGAVWNANRWSPLSEARASDGSGLAPLNQGKDGGQWLVLAGTGARQAFAQFWVGGEPDEGEA
;
A
#
# COMPACT_ATOMS: atom_id res chain seq x y z
N MET A 1 10.67 -17.46 -6.98
CA MET A 1 11.67 -16.37 -7.01
C MET A 1 12.89 -16.94 -7.71
N GLU A 2 13.42 -16.28 -8.73
CA GLU A 2 14.57 -16.80 -9.49
C GLU A 2 15.81 -16.86 -8.58
N THR A 3 16.45 -18.03 -8.50
CA THR A 3 17.62 -18.26 -7.63
C THR A 3 18.91 -17.66 -8.21
N ASP A 4 18.99 -17.50 -9.54
CA ASP A 4 20.10 -16.84 -10.24
C ASP A 4 19.55 -15.97 -11.38
N PRO A 5 19.24 -14.69 -11.11
CA PRO A 5 18.63 -13.80 -12.10
C PRO A 5 19.58 -13.46 -13.26
N ALA A 6 20.90 -13.47 -13.03
CA ALA A 6 21.87 -13.20 -14.08
C ALA A 6 21.88 -14.34 -15.12
N ARG A 7 21.89 -15.59 -14.66
CA ARG A 7 21.79 -16.76 -15.54
C ARG A 7 20.44 -16.83 -16.25
N ALA A 8 19.34 -16.53 -15.57
CA ALA A 8 18.02 -16.50 -16.19
C ALA A 8 17.95 -15.49 -17.34
N VAL A 9 18.50 -14.28 -17.16
CA VAL A 9 18.60 -13.27 -18.23
C VAL A 9 19.38 -13.79 -19.43
N ALA A 10 20.50 -14.50 -19.22
CA ALA A 10 21.27 -15.10 -20.30
C ALA A 10 20.46 -16.15 -21.09
N LEU A 11 19.74 -17.03 -20.39
CA LEU A 11 18.89 -18.05 -21.01
C LEU A 11 17.71 -17.46 -21.79
N TYR A 12 17.05 -16.44 -21.24
CA TYR A 12 15.97 -15.76 -21.98
C TYR A 12 16.49 -15.06 -23.22
N ARG A 13 17.63 -14.38 -23.16
CA ARG A 13 18.26 -13.78 -24.34
C ARG A 13 18.61 -14.83 -25.40
N GLN A 14 19.15 -15.98 -24.99
CA GLN A 14 19.45 -17.08 -25.89
C GLN A 14 18.17 -17.59 -26.59
N LEU A 15 17.11 -17.88 -25.83
CA LEU A 15 15.82 -18.32 -26.39
C LEU A 15 15.26 -17.29 -27.38
N LEU A 16 15.33 -16.00 -27.05
CA LEU A 16 14.85 -14.94 -27.93
C LEU A 16 15.73 -14.74 -29.18
N SER A 17 16.97 -15.23 -29.19
CA SER A 17 17.84 -15.24 -30.38
C SER A 17 17.62 -16.47 -31.26
N GLU A 18 17.27 -17.62 -30.68
CA GLU A 18 17.10 -18.89 -31.40
C GLU A 18 15.74 -19.03 -32.07
N PHE A 19 14.67 -18.51 -31.47
CA PHE A 19 13.30 -18.70 -31.97
C PHE A 19 12.73 -17.39 -32.50
N ALA A 20 12.26 -17.31 -33.74
CA ALA A 20 11.58 -16.13 -34.24
C ALA A 20 10.19 -15.91 -33.58
N PRO A 21 9.60 -14.71 -33.68
CA PRO A 21 8.21 -14.48 -33.25
C PRO A 21 7.25 -15.51 -33.84
N GLY A 22 6.39 -16.10 -32.98
CA GLY A 22 5.41 -17.12 -33.38
C GLY A 22 5.95 -18.55 -33.54
N THR A 23 7.26 -18.79 -33.44
CA THR A 23 7.84 -20.13 -33.64
C THR A 23 8.01 -20.95 -32.37
N SER A 24 7.76 -20.38 -31.20
CA SER A 24 7.81 -21.08 -29.92
C SER A 24 6.74 -20.53 -28.96
N PRO A 25 5.98 -21.40 -28.27
CA PRO A 25 5.00 -20.97 -27.28
C PRO A 25 5.65 -20.29 -26.06
N TRP A 26 6.96 -20.47 -25.85
CA TRP A 26 7.69 -19.93 -24.70
C TRP A 26 8.28 -18.54 -24.94
N ARG A 27 8.30 -18.07 -26.19
CA ARG A 27 8.97 -16.81 -26.57
C ARG A 27 8.36 -15.60 -25.87
N ASN A 28 7.03 -15.47 -25.91
CA ASN A 28 6.33 -14.34 -25.30
C ASN A 28 6.57 -14.29 -23.79
N GLY A 29 6.52 -15.46 -23.12
CA GLY A 29 6.84 -15.56 -21.70
C GLY A 29 8.29 -15.16 -21.40
N ALA A 30 9.25 -15.60 -22.21
CA ALA A 30 10.65 -15.22 -22.06
C ALA A 30 10.89 -13.72 -22.26
N GLU A 31 10.19 -13.09 -23.20
CA GLU A 31 10.27 -11.64 -23.43
C GLU A 31 9.77 -10.84 -22.22
N THR A 32 8.59 -11.19 -21.70
CA THR A 32 8.05 -10.58 -20.47
C THR A 32 8.99 -10.78 -19.28
N ARG A 33 9.48 -12.02 -19.07
CA ARG A 33 10.38 -12.31 -17.94
C ARG A 33 11.72 -11.60 -18.05
N LEU A 34 12.28 -11.50 -19.26
CA LEU A 34 13.49 -10.72 -19.50
C LEU A 34 13.26 -9.25 -19.15
N GLN A 35 12.15 -8.67 -19.64
CA GLN A 35 11.77 -7.30 -19.32
C GLN A 35 11.63 -7.09 -17.81
N ASP A 36 10.94 -7.98 -17.08
CA ASP A 36 10.76 -7.90 -15.62
C ASP A 36 12.09 -7.98 -14.84
N LEU A 37 13.05 -8.80 -15.32
CA LEU A 37 14.36 -8.96 -14.67
C LEU A 37 15.29 -7.78 -14.95
N THR A 38 15.26 -7.22 -16.17
CA THR A 38 16.18 -6.16 -16.57
C THR A 38 15.64 -4.76 -16.33
N SER A 39 14.33 -4.60 -16.14
CA SER A 39 13.75 -3.29 -15.81
C SER A 39 14.13 -2.84 -14.40
N PRO A 40 14.32 -1.53 -14.18
CA PRO A 40 14.42 -0.98 -12.83
C PRO A 40 13.14 -1.24 -12.04
N ALA A 41 13.30 -1.50 -10.75
CA ALA A 41 12.21 -1.61 -9.80
C ALA A 41 12.66 -1.10 -8.43
N VAL A 42 11.76 -0.45 -7.70
CA VAL A 42 11.92 -0.02 -6.31
C VAL A 42 10.71 -0.49 -5.54
N SER A 43 10.87 -0.74 -4.24
CA SER A 43 9.78 -1.10 -3.36
C SER A 43 10.10 -0.72 -1.93
N VAL A 44 9.07 -0.33 -1.18
CA VAL A 44 9.16 0.09 0.22
C VAL A 44 8.12 -0.65 1.02
N THR A 45 8.51 -1.12 2.19
CA THR A 45 7.59 -1.75 3.14
C THR A 45 7.72 -1.07 4.49
N VAL A 46 6.58 -0.66 5.03
CA VAL A 46 6.44 -0.20 6.40
C VAL A 46 5.87 -1.38 7.20
N PRO A 47 6.59 -1.93 8.20
CA PRO A 47 6.21 -3.19 8.85
C PRO A 47 4.97 -3.08 9.75
N GLY A 48 4.51 -1.86 10.06
CA GLY A 48 3.31 -1.67 10.87
C GLY A 48 3.04 -0.21 11.23
N THR A 49 2.24 -0.06 12.29
CA THR A 49 1.95 1.23 12.93
C THR A 49 2.89 1.44 14.10
N PHE A 50 3.34 2.67 14.29
CA PHE A 50 4.30 3.06 15.32
C PHE A 50 3.62 3.93 16.36
N VAL A 51 4.09 3.89 17.61
CA VAL A 51 3.68 4.86 18.62
C VAL A 51 4.58 6.10 18.56
N PRO A 52 4.10 7.30 18.96
CA PRO A 52 4.92 8.50 18.97
C PRO A 52 6.23 8.33 19.74
N GLY A 53 7.34 8.79 19.17
CA GLY A 53 8.67 8.70 19.78
C GLY A 53 9.37 7.34 19.64
N SER A 54 8.74 6.33 19.02
CA SER A 54 9.40 5.05 18.73
C SER A 54 10.39 5.14 17.57
N GLU A 55 11.34 4.21 17.54
CA GLU A 55 12.23 4.02 16.40
C GLU A 55 11.43 3.47 15.21
N ILE A 56 11.53 4.14 14.07
CA ILE A 56 10.79 3.78 12.86
C ILE A 56 11.75 3.12 11.88
N VAL A 57 11.33 1.95 11.40
CA VAL A 57 12.10 1.13 10.47
C VAL A 57 11.33 0.98 9.16
N LEU A 58 12.03 1.19 8.04
CA LEU A 58 11.56 0.96 6.69
C LEU A 58 12.38 -0.17 6.06
N TYR A 59 11.74 -1.00 5.24
CA TYR A 59 12.43 -1.97 4.40
C TYR A 59 12.40 -1.51 2.95
N ILE A 60 13.55 -1.17 2.41
CA ILE A 60 13.71 -0.73 1.03
C ILE A 60 14.33 -1.86 0.23
N ARG A 61 13.75 -2.18 -0.91
CA ARG A 61 14.35 -3.09 -1.88
C ARG A 61 14.34 -2.47 -3.26
N ALA A 62 15.37 -2.75 -4.04
CA ALA A 62 15.44 -2.30 -5.42
C ALA A 62 16.14 -3.31 -6.30
N ARG A 63 15.86 -3.24 -7.60
CA ARG A 63 16.51 -4.02 -8.65
C ARG A 63 16.92 -3.07 -9.77
N ASN A 64 18.15 -3.21 -10.25
CA ASN A 64 18.73 -2.33 -11.27
C ASN A 64 18.68 -0.83 -10.88
N VAL A 65 18.74 -0.54 -9.58
CA VAL A 65 18.81 0.81 -8.99
C VAL A 65 19.81 0.76 -7.82
N ILE A 66 20.80 1.65 -7.83
CA ILE A 66 21.89 1.66 -6.84
C ILE A 66 21.54 2.53 -5.63
N SER A 67 20.87 3.66 -5.86
CA SER A 67 20.59 4.65 -4.82
C SER A 67 19.19 5.22 -4.97
N PRO A 68 18.15 4.48 -4.55
CA PRO A 68 16.80 5.05 -4.48
C PRO A 68 16.72 6.15 -3.42
N VAL A 69 15.84 7.13 -3.67
CA VAL A 69 15.52 8.22 -2.76
C VAL A 69 14.22 7.89 -2.05
N VAL A 70 14.21 8.02 -0.73
CA VAL A 70 13.01 7.88 0.10
C VAL A 70 12.61 9.27 0.59
N THR A 71 11.37 9.66 0.30
CA THR A 71 10.78 10.94 0.71
C THR A 71 9.58 10.65 1.61
N LEU A 72 9.56 11.26 2.80
CA LEU A 72 8.44 11.17 3.74
C LEU A 72 7.70 12.50 3.78
N ARG A 73 6.39 12.43 3.57
CA ARG A 73 5.50 13.59 3.53
C ARG A 73 4.36 13.42 4.51
N SER A 74 4.06 14.47 5.28
CA SER A 74 2.87 14.46 6.14
C SER A 74 1.61 14.44 5.27
N VAL A 75 0.62 13.64 5.66
CA VAL A 75 -0.69 13.55 4.98
C VAL A 75 -1.84 13.46 5.99
N ASP A 76 -3.02 13.92 5.58
CA ASP A 76 -4.29 13.66 6.24
C ASP A 76 -5.08 12.70 5.34
N LEU A 77 -5.16 11.42 5.71
CA LEU A 77 -5.80 10.38 4.90
C LEU A 77 -7.24 10.73 4.55
N SER A 78 -7.95 11.41 5.45
CA SER A 78 -9.34 11.81 5.25
C SER A 78 -9.50 12.96 4.25
N LYS A 79 -8.48 13.83 4.14
CA LYS A 79 -8.50 15.04 3.32
C LYS A 79 -7.65 14.98 2.07
N ASP A 80 -6.65 14.11 1.99
CA ASP A 80 -5.70 14.07 0.87
C ASP A 80 -5.98 12.89 -0.07
N LEU A 81 -6.75 11.89 0.37
CA LEU A 81 -7.12 10.75 -0.48
C LEU A 81 -8.16 11.17 -1.53
N ARG A 82 -7.87 10.88 -2.80
CA ARG A 82 -8.71 11.21 -3.96
C ARG A 82 -8.95 9.98 -4.83
N LEU A 83 -9.86 9.12 -4.39
CA LEU A 83 -10.18 7.88 -5.11
C LEU A 83 -10.92 8.17 -6.43
N PRO A 84 -10.40 7.73 -7.59
CA PRO A 84 -11.06 7.94 -8.87
C PRO A 84 -12.14 6.89 -9.12
N ALA A 85 -13.19 7.27 -9.84
CA ALA A 85 -14.27 6.36 -10.25
C ALA A 85 -13.81 5.28 -11.25
N SER A 86 -12.67 5.49 -11.91
CA SER A 86 -11.98 4.47 -12.73
C SER A 86 -10.53 4.43 -12.28
N ALA A 87 -10.08 3.25 -11.87
CA ALA A 87 -8.78 3.06 -11.23
C ALA A 87 -8.06 1.89 -11.89
N GLU A 88 -6.85 2.12 -12.37
CA GLU A 88 -6.00 1.07 -12.94
C GLU A 88 -5.51 0.07 -11.87
N THR A 89 -5.52 0.46 -10.61
CA THR A 89 -5.01 -0.34 -9.49
C THR A 89 -5.90 -0.24 -8.24
N PRO A 90 -6.05 -1.33 -7.47
CA PRO A 90 -6.62 -1.30 -6.13
C PRO A 90 -5.69 -0.67 -5.08
N ASP A 91 -4.48 -0.26 -5.45
CA ASP A 91 -3.57 0.38 -4.50
C ASP A 91 -3.97 1.86 -4.28
N TRP A 92 -4.81 2.09 -3.28
CA TRP A 92 -5.34 3.42 -2.95
C TRP A 92 -4.26 4.45 -2.61
N LYS A 93 -3.08 4.00 -2.16
CA LYS A 93 -1.96 4.86 -1.75
C LYS A 93 -1.44 5.70 -2.92
N GLN A 94 -1.62 5.22 -4.15
CA GLN A 94 -1.30 5.97 -5.37
C GLN A 94 -2.15 7.24 -5.53
N TYR A 95 -3.33 7.27 -4.91
CA TYR A 95 -4.29 8.35 -5.02
C TYR A 95 -4.24 9.34 -3.84
N LEU A 96 -3.24 9.24 -2.97
CA LEU A 96 -2.93 10.27 -1.99
C LEU A 96 -2.27 11.47 -2.67
N ALA A 97 -2.80 12.67 -2.40
CA ALA A 97 -2.19 13.91 -2.85
C ALA A 97 -0.83 14.14 -2.15
N THR A 98 0.15 14.65 -2.90
CA THR A 98 1.50 14.97 -2.41
C THR A 98 1.64 16.43 -2.00
N THR A 99 0.59 17.02 -1.42
CA THR A 99 0.49 18.45 -1.07
C THR A 99 1.10 18.82 0.28
N GLY A 100 1.25 17.86 1.19
CA GLY A 100 1.83 18.10 2.51
C GLY A 100 3.35 18.41 2.49
N PRO A 101 3.91 18.90 3.60
CA PRO A 101 5.33 19.17 3.72
C PRO A 101 6.16 17.89 3.71
N ILE A 102 7.34 17.96 3.08
CA ILE A 102 8.38 16.93 3.21
C ILE A 102 8.97 17.06 4.60
N ILE A 103 8.93 15.98 5.38
CA ILE A 103 9.46 15.93 6.74
C ILE A 103 10.85 15.32 6.77
N GLN A 104 11.11 14.37 5.87
CA GLN A 104 12.39 13.71 5.75
C GLN A 104 12.62 13.33 4.29
N GLU A 105 13.87 13.47 3.84
CA GLU A 105 14.34 12.89 2.60
C GLU A 105 15.68 12.21 2.87
N LEU A 106 15.90 11.04 2.28
CA LEU A 106 17.12 10.26 2.47
C LEU A 106 17.45 9.45 1.21
N THR A 107 18.73 9.45 0.85
CA THR A 107 19.25 8.59 -0.22
C THR A 107 19.72 7.27 0.38
N VAL A 108 19.22 6.15 -0.13
CA VAL A 108 19.53 4.82 0.38
C VAL A 108 20.60 4.18 -0.49
N ALA A 109 21.83 4.10 -0.01
CA ALA A 109 22.85 3.27 -0.67
C ALA A 109 22.52 1.79 -0.48
N LEU A 110 22.25 1.08 -1.58
CA LEU A 110 22.00 -0.35 -1.63
C LEU A 110 23.24 -1.10 -2.14
N GLU A 111 23.46 -2.30 -1.61
CA GLU A 111 24.52 -3.20 -2.04
C GLU A 111 23.89 -4.34 -2.86
N PRO A 112 24.05 -4.35 -4.21
CA PRO A 112 23.53 -5.42 -5.03
C PRO A 112 24.24 -6.75 -4.75
N SER A 113 23.47 -7.82 -4.57
CA SER A 113 24.00 -9.19 -4.44
C SER A 113 24.42 -9.83 -5.77
N GLY A 114 24.19 -9.13 -6.89
CA GLY A 114 24.58 -9.55 -8.23
C GLY A 114 23.79 -8.81 -9.31
N PRO A 115 24.13 -9.00 -10.60
CA PRO A 115 23.37 -8.43 -11.70
C PRO A 115 21.90 -8.86 -11.66
N HIS A 116 20.98 -7.91 -11.78
CA HIS A 116 19.53 -8.12 -11.78
C HIS A 116 18.94 -8.76 -10.50
N ALA A 117 19.76 -8.97 -9.47
CA ALA A 117 19.28 -9.39 -8.16
C ALA A 117 18.60 -8.22 -7.42
N TRP A 118 17.68 -8.56 -6.52
CA TRP A 118 17.14 -7.58 -5.59
C TRP A 118 18.22 -7.25 -4.55
N ALA A 119 18.52 -5.98 -4.40
CA ALA A 119 19.20 -5.44 -3.23
C ALA A 119 18.13 -5.03 -2.21
N GLN A 120 18.43 -5.15 -0.92
CA GLN A 120 17.54 -4.73 0.15
C GLN A 120 18.31 -4.09 1.29
N LYS A 121 17.67 -3.18 2.01
CA LYS A 121 18.23 -2.52 3.17
C LYS A 121 17.13 -2.16 4.15
N GLN A 122 17.37 -2.48 5.41
CA GLN A 122 16.62 -1.92 6.52
C GLN A 122 17.13 -0.50 6.79
N VAL A 123 16.23 0.47 6.79
CA VAL A 123 16.52 1.89 7.02
C VAL A 123 15.82 2.32 8.30
N VAL A 124 16.60 2.72 9.29
CA VAL A 124 16.08 3.38 10.49
C VAL A 124 15.97 4.88 10.19
N LEU A 125 14.81 5.48 10.48
CA LEU A 125 14.66 6.93 10.31
C LEU A 125 15.53 7.67 11.33
N PRO A 126 16.27 8.72 10.92
CA PRO A 126 17.22 9.39 11.79
C PRO A 126 16.55 10.22 12.89
N THR A 127 15.30 10.64 12.68
CA THR A 127 14.53 11.46 13.61
C THR A 127 13.21 10.79 13.92
N PRO A 128 12.81 10.69 15.20
CA PRO A 128 11.46 10.26 15.56
C PRO A 128 10.42 11.18 14.92
N LEU A 129 9.30 10.60 14.49
CA LEU A 129 8.22 11.36 13.90
C LEU A 129 7.16 11.72 14.96
N PRO A 130 6.54 12.91 14.87
CA PRO A 130 5.32 13.23 15.60
C PRO A 130 4.17 12.27 15.27
N ALA A 131 3.11 12.31 16.08
CA ALA A 131 1.88 11.59 15.77
C ALA A 131 1.24 12.13 14.47
N GLY A 132 0.83 11.23 13.58
CA GLY A 132 0.23 11.55 12.29
C GLY A 132 0.33 10.42 11.27
N ALA A 133 -0.15 10.70 10.06
CA ALA A 133 0.03 9.83 8.90
C ALA A 133 1.07 10.44 7.95
N TYR A 134 1.88 9.56 7.35
CA TYR A 134 2.94 9.94 6.43
C TYR A 134 2.88 9.08 5.18
N LEU A 135 2.98 9.72 4.02
CA LEU A 135 3.23 9.05 2.76
C LEU A 135 4.74 8.84 2.62
N VAL A 136 5.15 7.59 2.53
CA VAL A 136 6.51 7.18 2.21
C VAL A 136 6.56 6.89 0.72
N GLU A 137 7.33 7.68 -0.03
CA GLU A 137 7.55 7.46 -1.45
C GLU A 137 9.01 7.07 -1.67
N VAL A 138 9.24 5.93 -2.31
CA VAL A 138 10.57 5.52 -2.78
C VAL A 138 10.65 5.70 -4.28
N THR A 139 11.69 6.39 -4.76
CA THR A 139 11.89 6.65 -6.18
C THR A 139 13.28 6.22 -6.63
N GLY A 140 13.41 5.82 -7.90
CA GLY A 140 14.70 5.47 -8.49
C GLY A 140 14.59 5.03 -9.94
N ALA A 141 15.46 5.55 -10.82
CA ALA A 141 15.49 5.24 -12.25
C ALA A 141 14.12 5.35 -12.96
N GLY A 142 13.35 6.40 -12.63
CA GLY A 142 12.02 6.65 -13.20
C GLY A 142 10.91 5.74 -12.65
N LYS A 143 11.18 4.93 -11.62
CA LYS A 143 10.19 4.15 -10.88
C LYS A 143 9.85 4.81 -9.56
N SER A 144 8.63 4.57 -9.08
CA SER A 144 8.13 5.01 -7.78
C SER A 144 7.28 3.91 -7.14
N GLU A 145 7.34 3.79 -5.82
CA GLU A 145 6.40 3.00 -5.01
C GLU A 145 6.04 3.80 -3.76
N ARG A 146 4.81 3.60 -3.26
CA ARG A 146 4.24 4.37 -2.15
C ARG A 146 3.75 3.45 -1.06
N GLU A 147 4.01 3.81 0.18
CA GLU A 147 3.47 3.16 1.36
C GLU A 147 2.99 4.19 2.40
N VAL A 148 2.08 3.79 3.27
CA VAL A 148 1.61 4.66 4.37
C VAL A 148 2.27 4.24 5.68
N LEU A 149 2.87 5.22 6.35
CA LEU A 149 3.43 5.11 7.68
C LEU A 149 2.51 5.82 8.66
N LEU A 150 2.05 5.09 9.68
CA LEU A 150 1.23 5.65 10.76
C LEU A 150 2.05 5.76 12.04
N VAL A 151 1.98 6.92 12.66
CA VAL A 151 2.48 7.17 14.02
C VAL A 151 1.30 7.59 14.88
N THR A 152 0.73 6.66 15.63
CA THR A 152 -0.55 6.87 16.31
C THR A 152 -0.69 5.93 17.49
N ASP A 153 -1.51 6.32 18.47
CA ASP A 153 -1.94 5.50 19.60
C ASP A 153 -3.33 4.87 19.34
N MET A 154 -3.86 5.00 18.12
CA MET A 154 -5.19 4.55 17.73
C MET A 154 -5.10 3.41 16.73
N ALA A 155 -5.98 2.43 16.88
CA ALA A 155 -6.19 1.36 15.92
C ALA A 155 -7.65 1.36 15.44
N VAL A 156 -7.85 0.86 14.21
CA VAL A 156 -9.17 0.54 13.69
C VAL A 156 -9.18 -0.91 13.22
N VAL A 157 -10.16 -1.67 13.68
CA VAL A 157 -10.47 -3.00 13.18
C VAL A 157 -11.78 -2.89 12.43
N ALA A 158 -11.90 -3.54 11.28
CA ALA A 158 -13.14 -3.51 10.50
C ALA A 158 -13.51 -4.90 10.03
N GLN A 159 -14.81 -5.18 10.04
CA GLN A 159 -15.38 -6.45 9.61
C GLN A 159 -16.65 -6.23 8.80
N GLY A 160 -16.79 -6.99 7.71
CA GLY A 160 -18.01 -7.07 6.92
C GLY A 160 -18.95 -8.15 7.46
N SER A 161 -20.25 -7.87 7.49
CA SER A 161 -21.32 -8.81 7.83
C SER A 161 -22.59 -8.42 7.07
N GLY A 162 -23.09 -9.32 6.22
CA GLY A 162 -24.22 -9.04 5.33
C GLY A 162 -23.95 -7.81 4.46
N ASN A 163 -24.85 -6.84 4.52
CA ASN A 163 -24.77 -5.56 3.81
C ASN A 163 -24.14 -4.42 4.65
N GLN A 164 -23.30 -4.75 5.63
CA GLN A 164 -22.69 -3.74 6.50
C GLN A 164 -21.23 -4.03 6.77
N VAL A 165 -20.41 -2.98 6.73
CA VAL A 165 -19.08 -2.98 7.34
C VAL A 165 -19.16 -2.26 8.67
N THR A 166 -18.66 -2.87 9.74
CA THR A 166 -18.57 -2.21 11.04
C THR A 166 -17.11 -1.98 11.39
N ALA A 167 -16.76 -0.72 11.64
CA ALA A 167 -15.46 -0.35 12.19
C ALA A 167 -15.53 -0.29 13.72
N TRP A 168 -14.49 -0.76 14.39
CA TRP A 168 -14.25 -0.63 15.82
C TRP A 168 -12.96 0.15 16.04
N VAL A 169 -13.09 1.33 16.65
CA VAL A 169 -12.01 2.27 16.89
C VAL A 169 -11.60 2.21 18.36
N VAL A 170 -10.30 2.00 18.61
CA VAL A 170 -9.76 1.77 19.95
C VAL A 170 -8.42 2.46 20.16
N GLU A 171 -8.06 2.67 21.42
CA GLU A 171 -6.68 2.90 21.83
C GLU A 171 -5.87 1.62 21.60
N ALA A 172 -4.80 1.72 20.80
CA ALA A 172 -4.02 0.58 20.34
C ALA A 172 -3.37 -0.22 21.48
N ALA A 173 -2.97 0.45 22.57
CA ALA A 173 -2.28 -0.19 23.68
C ALA A 173 -3.22 -0.97 24.63
N THR A 174 -4.47 -0.52 24.77
CA THR A 174 -5.39 -1.03 25.82
C THR A 174 -6.63 -1.71 25.24
N GLY A 175 -6.95 -1.48 23.96
CA GLY A 175 -8.22 -1.87 23.36
C GLY A 175 -9.41 -1.06 23.87
N LYS A 176 -9.19 0.01 24.65
CA LYS A 176 -10.28 0.86 25.15
C LYS A 176 -10.98 1.54 23.97
N PRO A 177 -12.32 1.47 23.89
CA PRO A 177 -13.06 2.13 22.81
C PRO A 177 -12.86 3.64 22.76
N LEU A 178 -12.81 4.18 21.55
CA LEU A 178 -12.75 5.61 21.27
C LEU A 178 -14.04 6.06 20.58
N GLY A 179 -14.85 6.86 21.26
CA GLY A 179 -16.03 7.50 20.70
C GLY A 179 -15.73 8.81 19.98
N GLU A 180 -16.70 9.28 19.20
CA GLU A 180 -16.64 10.53 18.43
C GLU A 180 -15.52 10.60 17.38
N VAL A 181 -14.92 9.46 17.02
CA VAL A 181 -13.89 9.39 15.99
C VAL A 181 -14.57 9.32 14.62
N PRO A 182 -14.26 10.23 13.68
CA PRO A 182 -14.83 10.17 12.34
C PRO A 182 -14.29 8.94 11.59
N VAL A 183 -15.20 8.15 11.02
CA VAL A 183 -14.90 6.96 10.23
C VAL A 183 -15.48 7.12 8.82
N ARG A 184 -14.68 6.77 7.81
CA ARG A 184 -15.07 6.79 6.39
C ARG A 184 -14.72 5.45 5.75
N GLY A 185 -15.49 5.06 4.74
CA GLY A 185 -15.24 3.84 3.97
C GLY A 185 -15.21 4.10 2.46
N ALA A 186 -14.45 3.29 1.75
CA ALA A 186 -14.57 3.13 0.30
C ALA A 186 -14.36 1.65 -0.06
N VAL A 187 -14.94 1.23 -1.17
CA VAL A 187 -14.79 -0.13 -1.69
C VAL A 187 -14.24 -0.08 -3.11
N TRP A 188 -13.27 -0.95 -3.39
CA TRP A 188 -12.81 -1.24 -4.74
C TRP A 188 -13.45 -2.53 -5.25
N ASN A 189 -14.15 -2.43 -6.37
CA ASN A 189 -14.73 -3.56 -7.08
C ASN A 189 -14.74 -3.24 -8.58
N ALA A 190 -14.58 -4.24 -9.45
CA ALA A 190 -14.69 -4.10 -10.90
C ALA A 190 -13.84 -2.94 -11.48
N ASN A 191 -12.60 -2.79 -10.99
CA ASN A 191 -11.63 -1.75 -11.40
C ASN A 191 -12.07 -0.31 -11.12
N ARG A 192 -12.88 -0.11 -10.07
CA ARG A 192 -13.40 1.20 -9.68
C ARG A 192 -13.47 1.31 -8.16
N TRP A 193 -13.03 2.46 -7.66
CA TRP A 193 -13.27 2.85 -6.28
C TRP A 193 -14.61 3.54 -6.17
N SER A 194 -15.38 3.22 -5.14
CA SER A 194 -16.44 4.11 -4.69
C SER A 194 -15.84 5.41 -4.17
N PRO A 195 -16.60 6.52 -4.20
CA PRO A 195 -16.25 7.68 -3.40
C PRO A 195 -16.08 7.30 -1.92
N LEU A 196 -15.21 8.01 -1.21
CA LEU A 196 -15.17 7.92 0.25
C LEU A 196 -16.53 8.36 0.80
N SER A 197 -17.13 7.54 1.65
CA SER A 197 -18.39 7.83 2.31
C SER A 197 -18.32 9.16 3.09
N GLU A 198 -19.48 9.69 3.42
CA GLU A 198 -19.57 10.70 4.48
C GLU A 198 -19.00 10.14 5.78
N ALA A 199 -18.47 11.03 6.62
CA ALA A 199 -17.89 10.64 7.89
C ALA A 199 -19.00 10.27 8.89
N ARG A 200 -18.86 9.11 9.53
CA ARG A 200 -19.70 8.69 10.65
C ARG A 200 -18.86 8.63 11.91
N ALA A 201 -19.33 9.29 12.97
CA ALA A 201 -18.66 9.22 14.26
C ALA A 201 -18.85 7.83 14.90
N SER A 202 -17.79 7.30 15.51
CA SER A 202 -17.90 6.14 16.40
C SER A 202 -18.73 6.46 17.63
N ASP A 203 -19.47 5.48 18.14
CA ASP A 203 -20.25 5.62 19.37
C ASP A 203 -19.39 5.43 20.64
N GLY A 204 -20.00 5.47 21.83
CA GLY A 204 -19.30 5.26 23.10
C GLY A 204 -18.65 3.88 23.27
N SER A 205 -19.02 2.90 22.42
CA SER A 205 -18.40 1.58 22.34
C SER A 205 -17.34 1.50 21.24
N GLY A 206 -17.02 2.62 20.60
CA GLY A 206 -16.03 2.73 19.53
C GLY A 206 -16.53 2.21 18.19
N LEU A 207 -17.82 1.90 18.04
CA LEU A 207 -18.36 1.29 16.83
C LEU A 207 -18.87 2.35 15.86
N ALA A 208 -18.55 2.17 14.58
CA ALA A 208 -19.05 3.00 13.48
C ALA A 208 -19.50 2.11 12.32
N PRO A 209 -20.82 1.93 12.11
CA PRO A 209 -21.32 1.14 11.00
C PRO A 209 -21.31 1.94 9.69
N LEU A 210 -20.79 1.33 8.64
CA LEU A 210 -20.71 1.83 7.29
C LEU A 210 -21.61 0.97 6.41
N ASN A 211 -22.49 1.62 5.64
CA ASN A 211 -23.39 0.91 4.74
C ASN A 211 -22.57 0.25 3.63
N GLN A 212 -22.75 -1.04 3.44
CA GLN A 212 -22.18 -1.80 2.34
C GLN A 212 -23.30 -2.09 1.33
N GLY A 213 -23.00 -1.94 0.04
CA GLY A 213 -23.88 -2.43 -1.02
C GLY A 213 -23.89 -3.96 -1.05
N LYS A 214 -24.72 -4.57 -1.91
CA LYS A 214 -24.71 -6.04 -2.08
C LYS A 214 -23.41 -6.57 -2.68
N ASP A 215 -22.69 -5.70 -3.37
CA ASP A 215 -21.44 -6.03 -4.04
C ASP A 215 -20.28 -6.21 -3.05
N GLY A 216 -19.53 -7.29 -3.24
CA GLY A 216 -18.27 -7.52 -2.55
C GLY A 216 -17.15 -6.63 -3.08
N GLY A 217 -16.00 -6.68 -2.41
CA GLY A 217 -14.81 -5.98 -2.87
C GLY A 217 -13.77 -5.76 -1.77
N GLN A 218 -12.71 -5.04 -2.15
CA GLN A 218 -11.65 -4.63 -1.24
C GLN A 218 -12.06 -3.34 -0.54
N TRP A 219 -12.36 -3.43 0.74
CA TRP A 219 -12.72 -2.29 1.58
C TRP A 219 -11.49 -1.59 2.10
N LEU A 220 -11.54 -0.26 2.10
CA LEU A 220 -10.66 0.64 2.82
C LEU A 220 -11.51 1.39 3.85
N VAL A 221 -11.15 1.27 5.12
CA VAL A 221 -11.75 2.03 6.22
C VAL A 221 -10.70 2.98 6.79
N LEU A 222 -11.04 4.26 6.88
CA LEU A 222 -10.22 5.31 7.48
C LEU A 222 -10.89 5.77 8.77
N ALA A 223 -10.11 5.93 9.84
CA ALA A 223 -10.57 6.46 11.12
C ALA A 223 -9.69 7.63 11.58
N GLY A 224 -10.32 8.67 12.11
CA GLY A 224 -9.67 9.85 12.66
C GLY A 224 -9.10 10.81 11.62
N THR A 225 -8.47 11.87 12.11
CA THR A 225 -7.88 12.97 11.31
C THR A 225 -6.66 13.54 12.03
N GLY A 226 -5.80 14.27 11.31
CA GLY A 226 -4.65 14.97 11.90
C GLY A 226 -3.69 14.03 12.64
N ALA A 227 -3.46 14.26 13.94
CA ALA A 227 -2.47 13.52 14.72
C ALA A 227 -2.88 12.07 15.08
N ARG A 228 -4.18 11.76 15.05
CA ARG A 228 -4.70 10.41 15.37
C ARG A 228 -5.46 9.89 14.17
N GLN A 229 -4.79 9.08 13.37
CA GLN A 229 -5.32 8.48 12.15
C GLN A 229 -5.00 6.99 12.14
N ALA A 230 -5.91 6.18 11.64
CA ALA A 230 -5.72 4.74 11.43
C ALA A 230 -6.47 4.30 10.16
N PHE A 231 -6.06 3.18 9.58
CA PHE A 231 -6.81 2.55 8.50
C PHE A 231 -6.85 1.04 8.65
N ALA A 232 -7.86 0.43 8.03
CA ALA A 232 -7.95 -1.01 7.83
C ALA A 232 -8.28 -1.29 6.36
N GLN A 233 -7.70 -2.36 5.82
CA GLN A 233 -7.98 -2.83 4.48
C GLN A 233 -8.23 -4.33 4.51
N PHE A 234 -9.33 -4.78 3.89
CA PHE A 234 -9.74 -6.17 3.93
C PHE A 234 -10.69 -6.48 2.76
N TRP A 235 -10.88 -7.77 2.46
CA TRP A 235 -11.83 -8.21 1.46
C TRP A 235 -13.17 -8.57 2.10
N VAL A 236 -14.27 -8.20 1.46
CA VAL A 236 -15.62 -8.66 1.82
C VAL A 236 -16.23 -9.37 0.61
N GLY A 237 -16.75 -10.57 0.81
CA GLY A 237 -17.49 -11.31 -0.23
C GLY A 237 -18.82 -10.62 -0.56
N GLY A 238 -19.27 -10.75 -1.82
CA GLY A 238 -20.63 -10.35 -2.20
C GLY A 238 -21.64 -11.41 -1.75
N GLU A 239 -22.90 -11.01 -1.61
CA GLU A 239 -23.98 -11.99 -1.53
C GLU A 239 -24.19 -12.63 -2.90
N PRO A 240 -24.37 -13.96 -2.99
CA PRO A 240 -24.79 -14.58 -4.24
C PRO A 240 -26.16 -14.05 -4.65
N ASP A 241 -26.37 -13.79 -5.93
CA ASP A 241 -27.70 -13.45 -6.45
C ASP A 241 -28.67 -14.60 -6.12
N GLU A 242 -29.85 -14.28 -5.60
CA GLU A 242 -30.89 -15.23 -5.15
C GLU A 242 -31.49 -16.11 -6.28
N GLY A 243 -30.80 -16.26 -7.42
CA GLY A 243 -31.22 -17.04 -8.59
C GLY A 243 -30.30 -18.21 -8.99
N GLU A 244 -29.20 -18.47 -8.28
CA GLU A 244 -28.25 -19.57 -8.59
C GLU A 244 -28.17 -20.67 -7.51
N ALA A 245 -29.27 -20.95 -6.81
CA ALA A 245 -29.38 -22.06 -5.85
C ALA A 245 -30.27 -23.21 -6.36
#